data_AF-A0A976KAN1-F1
#
_entry.id   AF-A0A976KAN1-F1
#
_cell.length_a   1.000
_cell.length_b   1.000
_cell.length_c   1.000
_cell.angle_alpha   90.00
_cell.angle_beta   90.00
_cell.angle_gamma   90.00
#
_symmetry.space_group_name_H-M   'P 1'
#
loop_
_entity.id
_entity.type
_entity.pdbx_description
1 polymer ?
#
loop_
_entity_poly.entity_id
_entity_poly.type
_entity_poly.pdbx_seq_one_letter_code
_entity_poly.pdbx_strand_id
1 'polypeptide(L)'
;MKRLDHDSYREWLHLECDGELPSADRSLLRQHLDSCAECRAESQELVALDNLLKESHIPVHRSFHDDVMSALPSAGWESSHPRSWAAALIVAVLLGGVGAALLGTSAARLEPTAPFIAALVAIVDLFRSTALAGAGLLTASWKGLGLAVQELLAGSVWNILAVGLLVLGLDYLLLRLLVRHNQPAESASRRTPPS
;
A
#
# COMPACT_ATOMS: atom_id res chain seq x y z
N MET A 1 31.54 -12.11 -32.69
CA MET A 1 30.37 -11.33 -32.24
C MET A 1 29.13 -12.14 -32.60
N LYS A 2 28.24 -12.39 -31.63
CA LYS A 2 27.02 -13.18 -31.85
C LYS A 2 26.12 -12.36 -32.80
N ARG A 3 25.91 -12.85 -34.03
CA ARG A 3 24.99 -12.20 -34.97
C ARG A 3 23.58 -12.47 -34.44
N LEU A 4 22.87 -11.41 -34.08
CA LEU A 4 21.46 -11.49 -33.70
C LEU A 4 20.63 -11.78 -34.95
N ASP A 5 19.48 -12.39 -34.76
CA ASP A 5 18.50 -12.60 -35.82
C ASP A 5 17.78 -11.29 -36.16
N HIS A 6 17.06 -11.32 -37.28
CA HIS A 6 16.29 -10.17 -37.77
C HIS A 6 15.20 -9.75 -36.77
N ASP A 7 14.56 -10.72 -36.10
CA ASP A 7 13.52 -10.45 -35.12
C ASP A 7 14.06 -9.68 -33.89
N SER A 8 15.25 -10.03 -33.38
CA SER A 8 15.89 -9.27 -32.29
C SER A 8 16.21 -7.83 -32.69
N TYR A 9 16.65 -7.59 -33.93
CA TYR A 9 16.90 -6.23 -34.40
C TYR A 9 15.60 -5.42 -34.56
N ARG A 10 14.48 -6.07 -34.91
CA ARG A 10 13.16 -5.43 -34.93
C ARG A 10 12.71 -5.04 -33.53
N GLU A 11 12.89 -5.90 -32.53
CA GLU A 11 12.63 -5.54 -31.13
C GLU A 11 13.45 -4.32 -30.69
N TRP A 12 14.74 -4.28 -31.09
CA TRP A 12 15.60 -3.14 -30.79
C TRP A 12 15.17 -1.85 -31.50
N LEU A 13 14.58 -1.93 -32.70
CA LEU A 13 13.99 -0.76 -33.38
C LEU A 13 12.83 -0.15 -32.59
N HIS A 14 11.95 -0.99 -32.04
CA HIS A 14 10.86 -0.52 -31.19
C HIS A 14 11.39 0.13 -29.90
N LEU A 15 12.36 -0.52 -29.23
CA LEU A 15 13.00 0.04 -28.03
C LEU A 15 13.75 1.36 -28.32
N GLU A 16 14.32 1.53 -29.52
CA GLU A 16 14.93 2.81 -29.91
C GLU A 16 13.88 3.90 -30.13
N CYS A 17 12.71 3.57 -30.71
CA CYS A 17 11.59 4.51 -30.87
C CYS A 17 11.06 5.00 -29.51
N ASP A 18 10.96 4.12 -28.52
CA ASP A 18 10.54 4.47 -27.16
C ASP A 18 11.64 5.15 -26.32
N GLY A 19 12.88 5.19 -26.84
CA GLY A 19 14.04 5.76 -26.15
C GLY A 19 14.62 4.86 -25.04
N GLU A 20 14.17 3.61 -24.96
CA GLU A 20 14.56 2.63 -23.94
C GLU A 20 15.78 1.77 -24.32
N LEU A 21 16.26 1.85 -25.57
CA LEU A 21 17.43 1.07 -26.00
C LEU A 21 18.75 1.59 -25.36
N PRO A 22 19.57 0.72 -24.73
CA PRO A 22 20.87 1.08 -24.20
C PRO A 22 21.81 1.65 -25.26
N SER A 23 22.71 2.57 -24.86
CA SER A 23 23.64 3.24 -25.78
C SER A 23 24.63 2.27 -26.46
N ALA A 24 25.02 1.19 -25.77
CA ALA A 24 25.88 0.14 -26.34
C ALA A 24 25.19 -0.58 -27.51
N ASP A 25 23.91 -0.92 -27.34
CA ASP A 25 23.12 -1.68 -28.32
C ASP A 25 22.72 -0.81 -29.52
N ARG A 26 22.48 0.50 -29.31
CA ARG A 26 22.26 1.47 -30.41
C ARG A 26 23.37 1.45 -31.46
N SER A 27 24.62 1.30 -31.04
CA SER A 27 25.75 1.27 -31.98
C SER A 27 25.73 0.03 -32.88
N LEU A 28 25.33 -1.11 -32.31
CA LEU A 28 25.18 -2.38 -33.02
C LEU A 28 23.95 -2.38 -33.94
N LEU A 29 22.85 -1.77 -33.49
CA LEU A 29 21.65 -1.58 -34.32
C LEU A 29 21.97 -0.73 -35.54
N ARG A 30 22.67 0.40 -35.38
CA ARG A 30 23.10 1.26 -36.51
C ARG A 30 23.97 0.50 -37.50
N GLN A 31 24.93 -0.28 -37.02
CA GLN A 31 25.76 -1.11 -37.88
C GLN A 31 24.92 -2.13 -38.68
N HIS A 32 23.88 -2.70 -38.06
CA HIS A 32 22.97 -3.61 -38.77
C HIS A 32 22.16 -2.87 -39.85
N LEU A 33 21.60 -1.69 -39.52
CA LEU A 33 20.82 -0.86 -40.45
C LEU A 33 21.63 -0.39 -41.67
N ASP A 34 22.94 -0.22 -41.53
CA ASP A 34 23.83 0.08 -42.66
C ASP A 34 23.96 -1.11 -43.64
N SER A 35 23.80 -2.34 -43.13
CA SER A 35 23.96 -3.57 -43.92
C SER A 35 22.65 -4.18 -44.42
N CYS A 36 21.52 -3.96 -43.74
CA CYS A 36 20.25 -4.57 -44.09
C CYS A 36 19.21 -3.54 -44.57
N ALA A 37 18.73 -3.74 -45.80
CA ALA A 37 17.72 -2.88 -46.41
C ALA A 37 16.33 -3.05 -45.80
N GLU A 38 15.97 -4.26 -45.35
CA GLU A 38 14.65 -4.57 -44.78
C GLU A 38 14.42 -3.84 -43.45
N CYS A 39 15.31 -4.03 -42.47
CA CYS A 39 15.24 -3.32 -41.20
C CYS A 39 15.37 -1.80 -41.36
N ARG A 40 16.08 -1.32 -42.40
CA ARG A 40 16.16 0.11 -42.70
C ARG A 40 14.82 0.66 -43.19
N ALA A 41 14.11 -0.07 -44.05
CA ALA A 41 12.78 0.32 -44.51
C ALA A 41 11.80 0.39 -43.33
N GLU A 42 11.80 -0.64 -42.48
CA GLU A 42 10.97 -0.68 -41.27
C GLU A 42 11.27 0.46 -40.30
N SER A 43 12.54 0.76 -40.06
CA SER A 43 12.96 1.92 -39.26
C SER A 43 12.43 3.25 -39.83
N GLN A 44 12.45 3.41 -41.15
CA GLN A 44 11.92 4.61 -41.80
C GLN A 44 10.39 4.72 -41.68
N GLU A 45 9.67 3.60 -41.78
CA GLU A 45 8.21 3.56 -41.56
C GLU A 45 7.85 3.92 -40.13
N LEU A 46 8.58 3.40 -39.13
CA LEU A 46 8.40 3.74 -37.72
C LEU A 46 8.64 5.23 -37.46
N VAL A 47 9.72 5.80 -37.99
CA VAL A 47 10.02 7.24 -37.86
C VAL A 47 8.95 8.09 -38.55
N ALA A 48 8.45 7.66 -39.72
CA ALA A 48 7.37 8.36 -40.40
C ALA A 48 6.08 8.36 -39.57
N LEU A 49 5.72 7.24 -38.96
CA LEU A 49 4.57 7.13 -38.07
C LEU A 49 4.73 8.00 -36.80
N ASP A 50 5.89 7.95 -36.16
CA ASP A 50 6.19 8.77 -34.98
C ASP A 50 6.08 10.27 -35.29
N ASN A 51 6.54 10.71 -36.48
CA ASN A 51 6.37 12.09 -36.92
C ASN A 51 4.89 12.47 -37.10
N LEU A 52 4.07 11.59 -37.71
CA LEU A 52 2.62 11.84 -37.84
C LEU A 52 1.93 11.93 -36.47
N LEU A 53 2.33 11.09 -35.51
CA LEU A 53 1.80 11.13 -34.15
C LEU A 53 2.20 12.45 -33.46
N LYS A 54 3.45 12.89 -33.60
CA LYS A 54 3.93 14.17 -33.08
C LYS A 54 3.21 15.36 -33.68
N GLU A 55 2.91 15.34 -34.97
CA GLU A 55 2.13 16.39 -35.64
C GLU A 55 0.68 16.43 -35.15
N SER A 56 0.09 15.27 -34.84
CA SER A 56 -1.27 15.19 -34.26
C SER A 56 -1.34 15.53 -32.78
N HIS A 57 -0.21 15.79 -32.11
CA HIS A 57 -0.18 16.07 -30.68
C HIS A 57 -0.86 17.41 -30.36
N ILE A 58 -2.04 17.34 -29.73
CA ILE A 58 -2.78 18.51 -29.28
C ILE A 58 -2.08 19.09 -28.05
N PRO A 59 -1.67 20.37 -28.05
CA PRO A 59 -1.06 20.98 -26.88
C PRO A 59 -2.07 21.00 -25.73
N VAL A 60 -1.73 20.35 -24.63
CA VAL A 60 -2.51 20.40 -23.39
C VAL A 60 -2.28 21.74 -22.71
N HIS A 61 -3.33 22.39 -22.23
CA HIS A 61 -3.20 23.66 -21.51
C HIS A 61 -2.53 23.44 -20.14
N ARG A 62 -1.76 24.43 -19.66
CA ARG A 62 -0.89 24.26 -18.49
C ARG A 62 -1.62 23.90 -17.19
N SER A 63 -2.89 24.29 -17.05
CA SER A 63 -3.72 23.97 -15.89
C SER A 63 -4.56 22.71 -16.04
N PHE A 64 -4.43 21.94 -17.14
CA PHE A 64 -5.27 20.75 -17.37
C PHE A 64 -5.24 19.77 -16.20
N HIS A 65 -4.04 19.52 -15.67
CA HIS A 65 -3.88 18.65 -14.51
C HIS A 65 -4.66 19.18 -13.32
N ASP A 66 -4.50 20.46 -12.97
CA ASP A 66 -5.14 21.06 -11.80
C ASP A 66 -6.67 21.17 -11.98
N ASP A 67 -7.14 21.44 -13.20
CA ASP A 67 -8.54 21.49 -13.56
C ASP A 67 -9.19 20.10 -13.46
N VAL A 68 -8.51 19.05 -13.92
CA VAL A 68 -8.98 17.66 -13.78
C VAL A 68 -8.96 17.24 -12.31
N MET A 69 -7.85 17.49 -11.60
CA MET A 69 -7.71 17.08 -10.21
C MET A 69 -8.69 17.79 -9.28
N SER A 70 -9.03 19.05 -9.57
CA SER A 70 -10.05 19.79 -8.81
C SER A 70 -11.49 19.38 -9.16
N ALA A 71 -11.72 18.86 -10.36
CA ALA A 71 -13.02 18.31 -10.77
C ALA A 71 -13.27 16.89 -10.24
N LEU A 72 -12.21 16.16 -9.86
CA LEU A 72 -12.35 14.84 -9.26
C LEU A 72 -12.96 14.95 -7.85
N PRO A 73 -13.92 14.07 -7.48
CA PRO A 73 -14.42 14.04 -6.12
C PRO A 73 -13.27 13.71 -5.16
N SER A 74 -13.11 14.51 -4.11
CA SER A 74 -12.12 14.24 -3.06
C SER A 74 -12.32 12.81 -2.54
N ALA A 75 -11.28 11.99 -2.59
CA ALA A 75 -11.37 10.62 -2.12
C ALA A 75 -11.79 10.64 -0.63
N GLY A 76 -12.89 9.96 -0.29
CA GLY A 76 -13.52 10.06 1.04
C GLY A 76 -12.57 9.74 2.21
N TRP A 77 -11.51 8.96 1.97
CA TRP A 77 -10.47 8.65 2.95
C TRP A 77 -9.65 9.88 3.37
N GLU A 78 -9.48 10.87 2.49
CA GLU A 78 -8.64 12.05 2.72
C GLU A 78 -9.39 13.13 3.52
N SER A 79 -10.72 13.11 3.48
CA SER A 79 -11.61 13.97 4.29
C SER A 79 -11.88 13.44 5.71
N SER A 80 -11.33 12.26 6.03
CA SER A 80 -11.54 11.60 7.32
C SER A 80 -10.83 12.37 8.43
N HIS A 81 -11.56 13.32 9.02
CA HIS A 81 -11.16 14.15 10.16
C HIS A 81 -10.41 13.34 11.24
N PRO A 82 -9.43 13.93 11.95
CA PRO A 82 -8.68 13.26 13.03
C PRO A 82 -9.56 12.68 14.16
N ARG A 83 -10.82 13.10 14.24
CA ARG A 83 -11.84 12.52 15.13
C ARG A 83 -12.30 11.12 14.74
N SER A 84 -12.21 10.70 13.47
CA SER A 84 -12.50 9.31 13.08
C SER A 84 -11.43 8.34 13.58
N TRP A 85 -10.20 8.81 13.76
CA TRP A 85 -9.10 8.06 14.34
C TRP A 85 -9.15 8.00 15.87
N ALA A 86 -9.94 8.86 16.51
CA ALA A 86 -10.05 8.87 17.98
C ALA A 86 -10.55 7.52 18.51
N ALA A 87 -11.52 6.89 17.84
CA ALA A 87 -12.02 5.57 18.23
C ALA A 87 -10.93 4.49 18.06
N ALA A 88 -10.19 4.52 16.94
CA ALA A 88 -9.09 3.58 16.70
C ALA A 88 -7.94 3.76 17.71
N LEU A 89 -7.60 5.01 18.05
CA LEU A 89 -6.59 5.35 19.05
C LEU A 89 -7.02 4.93 20.46
N ILE A 90 -8.29 5.13 20.83
CA ILE A 90 -8.81 4.66 22.12
C ILE A 90 -8.71 3.14 22.22
N VAL A 91 -9.07 2.41 21.16
CA VAL A 91 -8.94 0.95 21.12
C VAL A 91 -7.47 0.52 21.19
N ALA A 92 -6.56 1.18 20.48
CA ALA A 92 -5.13 0.90 20.53
C ALA A 92 -4.53 1.16 21.93
N VAL A 93 -4.95 2.24 22.59
CA VAL A 93 -4.53 2.56 23.97
C VAL A 93 -5.08 1.54 24.97
N LEU A 94 -6.33 1.12 24.82
CA LEU A 94 -6.91 0.08 25.68
C LEU A 94 -6.20 -1.26 25.49
N LEU A 95 -5.93 -1.66 24.24
CA LEU A 95 -5.18 -2.88 23.94
C LEU A 95 -3.71 -2.80 24.44
N GLY A 96 -3.06 -1.66 24.26
CA GLY A 96 -1.71 -1.41 24.77
C GLY A 96 -1.64 -1.39 26.30
N GLY A 97 -2.64 -0.80 26.97
CA GLY A 97 -2.77 -0.79 28.43
C GLY A 97 -3.02 -2.18 29.01
N VAL A 98 -3.86 -2.98 28.35
CA VAL A 98 -4.08 -4.40 28.71
C VAL A 98 -2.81 -5.21 28.48
N GLY A 99 -2.07 -4.97 27.39
CA GLY A 99 -0.77 -5.59 27.14
C GLY A 99 0.27 -5.24 28.22
N ALA A 100 0.38 -3.97 28.61
CA ALA A 100 1.31 -3.53 29.65
C ALA A 100 0.94 -4.09 31.05
N ALA A 101 -0.36 -4.23 31.34
CA ALA A 101 -0.83 -4.84 32.58
C ALA A 101 -0.58 -6.35 32.63
N LEU A 102 -0.68 -7.04 31.49
CA LEU A 102 -0.43 -8.48 31.38
C LEU A 102 1.07 -8.83 31.32
N LEU A 103 1.92 -7.93 30.79
CA LEU A 103 3.37 -8.16 30.62
C LEU A 103 4.27 -7.58 31.72
N GLY A 104 3.72 -7.13 32.85
CA GLY A 104 4.43 -6.87 34.11
C GLY A 104 5.93 -6.49 34.03
N THR A 105 6.22 -5.18 34.07
CA THR A 105 7.53 -4.58 34.41
C THR A 105 8.73 -4.84 33.48
N SER A 106 9.12 -3.83 32.70
CA SER A 106 10.54 -3.66 32.26
C SER A 106 10.92 -2.26 31.75
N ALA A 107 10.11 -1.22 31.94
CA ALA A 107 10.45 0.14 31.46
C ALA A 107 11.24 1.00 32.47
N ALA A 108 11.47 0.52 33.69
CA ALA A 108 12.06 1.33 34.77
C ALA A 108 13.61 1.34 34.80
N ARG A 109 14.31 0.77 33.81
CA ARG A 109 15.78 0.63 33.82
C ARG A 109 16.51 1.16 32.59
N LEU A 110 15.95 2.12 31.86
CA LEU A 110 16.70 2.82 30.82
C LEU A 110 17.21 4.14 31.40
N GLU A 111 18.47 4.14 31.85
CA GLU A 111 19.19 5.36 32.21
C GLU A 111 19.31 6.29 30.99
N PRO A 112 19.23 7.62 31.15
CA PRO A 112 19.00 8.56 30.04
C PRO A 112 20.23 8.84 29.15
N THR A 113 21.37 8.19 29.39
CA THR A 113 22.68 8.58 28.80
C THR A 113 23.35 7.51 27.94
N ALA A 114 22.61 6.49 27.49
CA ALA A 114 23.17 5.51 26.55
C ALA A 114 23.35 6.13 25.15
N PRO A 115 24.54 6.02 24.51
CA PRO A 115 24.71 6.48 23.13
C PRO A 115 23.72 5.74 22.23
N PHE A 116 23.16 6.42 21.23
CA PHE A 116 22.08 5.94 20.35
C PHE A 116 22.30 4.51 19.80
N ILE A 117 23.56 4.12 19.58
CA ILE A 117 23.94 2.77 19.15
C ILE A 117 23.68 1.72 20.23
N ALA A 118 23.92 2.01 21.51
CA ALA A 118 23.59 1.12 22.62
C ALA A 118 22.08 0.98 22.82
N ALA A 119 21.30 2.04 22.57
CA ALA A 119 19.84 1.96 22.56
C ALA A 119 19.33 1.08 21.40
N LEU A 120 19.90 1.21 20.20
CA LEU A 120 19.57 0.36 19.05
C LEU A 120 19.94 -1.11 19.30
N VAL A 121 21.11 -1.38 19.89
CA VAL A 121 21.52 -2.74 20.25
C VAL A 121 20.62 -3.32 21.34
N ALA A 122 20.24 -2.54 22.35
CA ALA A 122 19.28 -2.97 23.36
C ALA A 122 17.90 -3.27 22.76
N ILE A 123 17.43 -2.48 21.78
CA ILE A 123 16.18 -2.73 21.06
C ILE A 123 16.27 -4.01 20.22
N VAL A 124 17.40 -4.25 19.54
CA VAL A 124 17.61 -5.47 18.75
C VAL A 124 17.68 -6.71 19.65
N ASP A 125 18.39 -6.64 20.77
CA ASP A 125 18.43 -7.74 21.75
C ASP A 125 17.09 -7.95 22.45
N LEU A 126 16.32 -6.88 22.67
CA LEU A 126 14.94 -6.97 23.16
C LEU A 126 14.05 -7.66 22.12
N PHE A 127 14.18 -7.35 20.83
CA PHE A 127 13.44 -8.05 19.78
C PHE A 127 13.86 -9.51 19.63
N ARG A 128 15.15 -9.81 19.77
CA ARG A 128 15.66 -11.18 19.65
C ARG A 128 15.22 -12.04 20.83
N SER A 129 15.25 -11.50 22.04
CA SER A 129 14.72 -12.15 23.25
C SER A 129 13.19 -12.26 23.22
N THR A 130 12.48 -11.24 22.72
CA THR A 130 11.02 -11.27 22.53
C THR A 130 10.61 -12.25 21.44
N ALA A 131 11.38 -12.41 20.36
CA ALA A 131 11.10 -13.38 19.31
C ALA A 131 11.35 -14.82 19.79
N LEU A 132 12.43 -15.05 20.55
CA LEU A 132 12.73 -16.36 21.14
C LEU A 132 11.74 -16.73 22.26
N ALA A 133 11.29 -15.76 23.06
CA ALA A 133 10.20 -15.95 24.03
C ALA A 133 8.83 -16.08 23.34
N GLY A 134 8.61 -15.36 22.24
CA GLY A 134 7.38 -15.32 21.45
C GLY A 134 7.07 -16.64 20.76
N ALA A 135 8.08 -17.38 20.29
CA ALA A 135 7.89 -18.72 19.73
C ALA A 135 7.40 -19.74 20.78
N GLY A 136 7.87 -19.62 22.03
CA GLY A 136 7.36 -20.40 23.16
C GLY A 136 5.98 -19.93 23.65
N LEU A 137 5.73 -18.62 23.61
CA LEU A 137 4.45 -18.03 23.99
C LEU A 137 3.34 -18.27 22.98
N LEU A 138 3.60 -18.39 21.67
CA LEU A 138 2.55 -18.70 20.69
C LEU A 138 2.03 -20.14 20.85
N THR A 139 2.93 -21.08 21.15
CA THR A 139 2.55 -22.48 21.41
C THR A 139 1.89 -22.65 22.79
N ALA A 140 2.38 -21.94 23.82
CA ALA A 140 1.74 -21.91 25.14
C ALA A 140 0.44 -21.09 25.16
N SER A 141 0.33 -20.03 24.36
CA SER A 141 -0.86 -19.18 24.23
C SER A 141 -1.97 -19.93 23.53
N TRP A 142 -1.70 -20.76 22.52
CA TRP A 142 -2.74 -21.58 21.90
C TRP A 142 -3.32 -22.61 22.88
N LYS A 143 -2.48 -23.16 23.76
CA LYS A 143 -2.89 -24.11 24.79
C LYS A 143 -3.58 -23.42 25.99
N GLY A 144 -3.12 -22.22 26.35
CA GLY A 144 -3.71 -21.37 27.39
C GLY A 144 -5.03 -20.73 26.98
N LEU A 145 -5.19 -20.36 25.70
CA LEU A 145 -6.45 -19.89 25.14
C LEU A 145 -7.49 -21.02 25.14
N GLY A 146 -7.07 -22.27 24.87
CA GLY A 146 -7.93 -23.45 25.01
C GLY A 146 -8.42 -23.67 26.45
N LEU A 147 -7.55 -23.53 27.45
CA LEU A 147 -7.91 -23.65 28.87
C LEU A 147 -8.79 -22.48 29.34
N ALA A 148 -8.45 -21.25 28.95
CA ALA A 148 -9.24 -20.05 29.29
C ALA A 148 -10.62 -20.07 28.62
N VAL A 149 -10.72 -20.53 27.37
CA VAL A 149 -12.01 -20.72 26.68
C VAL A 149 -12.82 -21.82 27.35
N GLN A 150 -12.19 -22.92 27.77
CA GLN A 150 -12.86 -24.00 28.48
C GLN A 150 -13.34 -23.57 29.87
N GLU A 151 -12.59 -22.73 30.58
CA GLU A 151 -12.97 -22.18 31.90
C GLU A 151 -14.02 -21.06 31.77
N LEU A 152 -14.01 -20.30 30.66
CA LEU A 152 -15.04 -19.33 30.31
C LEU A 152 -16.35 -20.01 29.88
N LEU A 153 -16.27 -21.18 29.22
CA LEU A 153 -17.40 -22.05 28.86
C LEU A 153 -17.92 -22.85 30.06
N ALA A 154 -17.03 -23.22 31.00
CA ALA A 154 -17.40 -23.87 32.26
C ALA A 154 -17.88 -22.87 33.33
N GLY A 155 -17.61 -21.57 33.12
CA GLY A 155 -18.13 -20.48 33.93
C GLY A 155 -19.63 -20.26 33.77
N SER A 156 -20.19 -19.42 34.63
CA SER A 156 -21.61 -19.05 34.62
C SER A 156 -22.07 -18.48 33.27
N VAL A 157 -23.31 -18.77 32.88
CA VAL A 157 -23.97 -18.34 31.63
C VAL A 157 -23.80 -16.84 31.34
N TRP A 158 -23.66 -16.03 32.39
CA TRP A 158 -23.43 -14.58 32.29
C TRP A 158 -22.12 -14.19 31.60
N ASN A 159 -21.05 -14.97 31.73
CA ASN A 159 -19.78 -14.68 31.06
C ASN A 159 -19.88 -14.91 29.54
N ILE A 160 -20.60 -15.96 29.14
CA ILE A 160 -20.88 -16.26 27.73
C ILE A 160 -21.74 -15.14 27.12
N LEU A 161 -22.76 -14.69 27.86
CA LEU A 161 -23.60 -13.56 27.45
C LEU A 161 -22.79 -12.26 27.30
N ALA A 162 -21.92 -11.94 28.24
CA ALA A 162 -21.10 -10.72 28.20
C ALA A 162 -20.12 -10.72 27.01
N VAL A 163 -19.49 -11.87 26.73
CA VAL A 163 -18.57 -12.02 25.60
C VAL A 163 -19.34 -11.98 24.27
N GLY A 164 -20.50 -12.63 24.19
CA GLY A 164 -21.38 -12.55 23.03
C GLY A 164 -21.84 -11.13 22.74
N LEU A 165 -22.21 -10.36 23.77
CA LEU A 165 -22.58 -8.95 23.64
C LEU A 165 -21.43 -8.07 23.17
N LEU A 166 -20.21 -8.36 23.64
CA LEU A 166 -19.00 -7.66 23.21
C LEU A 166 -18.73 -7.91 21.72
N VAL A 167 -18.77 -9.18 21.27
CA VAL A 167 -18.58 -9.54 19.86
C VAL A 167 -19.66 -8.89 19.00
N LEU A 168 -20.93 -9.00 19.39
CA LEU A 168 -22.05 -8.36 18.66
C LEU A 168 -21.93 -6.84 18.63
N GLY A 169 -21.46 -6.21 19.70
CA GLY A 169 -21.21 -4.77 19.75
C GLY A 169 -20.08 -4.34 18.81
N LEU A 170 -19.04 -5.17 18.69
CA LEU A 170 -17.89 -4.92 17.82
C LEU A 170 -18.26 -5.11 16.34
N ASP A 171 -19.01 -6.17 16.02
CA ASP A 171 -19.59 -6.39 14.69
C ASP A 171 -20.58 -5.30 14.30
N TYR A 172 -21.44 -4.87 15.23
CA TYR A 172 -22.37 -3.76 14.99
C TYR A 172 -21.62 -2.45 14.73
N LEU A 173 -20.52 -2.19 15.44
CA LEU A 173 -19.68 -1.01 15.24
C LEU A 173 -18.99 -1.04 13.88
N LEU A 174 -18.47 -2.20 13.47
CA LEU A 174 -17.90 -2.42 12.13
C LEU A 174 -18.94 -2.20 11.03
N LEU A 175 -20.12 -2.81 11.16
CA LEU A 175 -21.22 -2.63 10.21
C LEU A 175 -21.67 -1.18 10.14
N ARG A 176 -21.75 -0.48 11.28
CA ARG A 176 -22.12 0.94 11.30
C ARG A 176 -21.07 1.82 10.61
N LEU A 177 -19.78 1.52 10.76
CA LEU A 177 -18.71 2.21 10.05
C LEU A 177 -18.78 1.93 8.54
N LEU A 178 -19.09 0.70 8.15
CA LEU A 178 -19.23 0.29 6.75
C LEU A 178 -20.46 0.92 6.08
N VAL A 179 -21.62 0.89 6.74
CA VAL A 179 -22.88 1.43 6.22
C VAL A 179 -22.84 2.95 6.13
N ARG A 180 -22.17 3.63 7.07
CA ARG A 180 -22.00 5.08 7.04
C ARG A 180 -21.08 5.55 5.90
N HIS A 181 -20.17 4.69 5.44
CA HIS A 181 -19.37 4.93 4.24
C HIS A 181 -20.17 4.78 2.95
N ASN A 182 -21.30 4.06 2.99
CA ASN A 182 -22.07 3.68 1.80
C ASN A 182 -23.34 4.52 1.58
N GLN A 183 -23.54 5.62 2.31
CA GLN A 183 -24.58 6.59 1.97
C GLN A 183 -24.04 7.54 0.89
N PRO A 184 -24.46 7.40 -0.38
CA PRO A 184 -24.06 8.33 -1.43
C PRO A 184 -24.70 9.68 -1.12
N ALA A 185 -23.96 10.76 -1.35
CA ALA A 185 -24.46 12.12 -1.26
C ALA A 185 -25.51 12.38 -2.36
N GLU A 186 -26.74 11.89 -2.18
CA GLU A 186 -27.85 12.04 -3.13
C GLU A 186 -28.49 13.45 -3.11
N SER A 187 -27.74 14.48 -2.72
CA SER A 187 -28.28 15.82 -2.45
C SER A 187 -27.71 16.96 -3.30
N ALA A 188 -26.92 16.67 -4.35
CA ALA A 188 -26.32 17.73 -5.19
C ALA A 188 -26.79 17.79 -6.66
N SER A 189 -27.79 17.00 -7.09
CA SER A 189 -28.27 17.00 -8.49
C SER A 189 -29.62 17.74 -8.71
N ARG A 190 -30.05 18.59 -7.77
CA ARG A 190 -31.18 19.51 -7.98
C ARG A 190 -30.76 20.96 -7.76
N ARG A 191 -30.41 21.63 -8.87
CA ARG A 191 -30.41 23.09 -9.18
C ARG A 191 -29.28 23.29 -10.20
N THR A 192 -29.42 23.76 -11.44
CA THR A 192 -30.46 24.44 -12.23
C THR A 192 -29.89 24.54 -13.67
N PRO A 193 -30.68 24.49 -14.76
CA PRO A 193 -30.15 24.71 -16.12
C PRO A 193 -29.87 26.21 -16.38
N PRO A 194 -28.87 26.56 -17.22
CA PRO A 194 -28.59 27.95 -17.58
C PRO A 194 -29.62 28.47 -18.61
N SER A 195 -30.06 29.70 -18.38
CA SER A 195 -30.79 30.58 -19.32
C SER A 195 -29.84 31.28 -20.28
#